data_AF-A0A6L6Q9P1-F1
#
_entry.id   AF-A0A6L6Q9P1-F1
#
_cell.length_a   1.000
_cell.length_b   1.000
_cell.length_c   1.000
_cell.angle_alpha   90.00
_cell.angle_beta   90.00
_cell.angle_gamma   90.00
#
_symmetry.space_group_name_H-M   'P 1'
#
loop_
_entity.id
_entity.type
_entity.pdbx_description
1 polymer ?
#
loop_
_entity_poly.entity_id
_entity_poly.type
_entity_poly.pdbx_seq_one_letter_code
_entity_poly.pdbx_strand_id
1 'polypeptide(L)'
;MSDFSAPNEIRIVRVYDAPVQAVWDAWTDPAQVAQWWGPRGFTLTTHSKDLRVGGKWRYTMHGPDGTDYPNVTLYHEVEPLRKLVYDHGGTDDTPPMFKVTVLFEEADGKTRMDMTMALADAEAAKQTRQFIKHANGDSTWDRLAEYLGKRLADEDKFVINRSFDAPQDVVFDMWTKPEHLARWLPPTGMTMRFIRADIRTGGASLYCMGNDAVTMYGRAQYEEIRRPDLLVYTQQFCDENENIARHPMAPTWPETMRTTVQFSAETPARTRVTVTWEVAGKATAEELAVFLAHRASMMGGWTGSFDKLEAALES
;
A
#
# COMPACT_ATOMS: atom_id res chain seq x y z
N MET A 1 -0.75 19.04 -14.36
CA MET A 1 -2.19 19.09 -14.01
C MET A 1 -2.33 19.90 -12.73
N SER A 2 -3.34 20.76 -12.58
CA SER A 2 -3.52 21.55 -11.36
C SER A 2 -3.72 20.63 -10.15
N ASP A 3 -3.13 20.97 -9.00
CA ASP A 3 -3.35 20.24 -7.74
C ASP A 3 -4.78 20.41 -7.19
N PHE A 4 -5.55 21.34 -7.74
CA PHE A 4 -6.93 21.61 -7.37
C PHE A 4 -7.87 20.90 -8.34
N SER A 5 -8.72 20.00 -7.79
CA SER A 5 -9.89 19.46 -8.49
C SER A 5 -11.01 20.48 -8.47
N ALA A 6 -11.94 20.41 -9.43
CA ALA A 6 -13.14 21.24 -9.36
C ALA A 6 -13.95 20.93 -8.08
N PRO A 7 -14.80 21.86 -7.59
CA PRO A 7 -15.57 21.65 -6.35
C PRO A 7 -16.46 20.39 -6.37
N ASN A 8 -16.94 20.00 -7.56
CA ASN A 8 -17.75 18.82 -7.82
C ASN A 8 -16.92 17.56 -8.18
N GLU A 9 -15.60 17.60 -8.01
CA GLU A 9 -14.71 16.50 -8.32
C GLU A 9 -14.03 15.93 -7.08
N ILE A 10 -13.86 14.61 -7.07
CA ILE A 10 -13.01 13.91 -6.10
C ILE A 10 -11.84 13.32 -6.88
N ARG A 11 -10.63 13.77 -6.56
CA ARG A 11 -9.41 13.30 -7.20
C ARG A 11 -8.63 12.37 -6.28
N ILE A 12 -8.14 11.27 -6.83
CA ILE A 12 -7.35 10.26 -6.16
C ILE A 12 -6.12 10.01 -7.02
N VAL A 13 -4.93 10.27 -6.46
CA VAL A 13 -3.67 9.93 -7.09
C VAL A 13 -3.04 8.77 -6.32
N ARG A 14 -2.57 7.76 -7.05
CA ARG A 14 -1.84 6.60 -6.50
C ARG A 14 -0.60 6.31 -7.32
N VAL A 15 0.45 5.84 -6.67
CA VAL A 15 1.64 5.30 -7.34
C VAL A 15 1.74 3.81 -7.04
N TYR A 16 1.74 2.99 -8.08
CA TYR A 16 1.91 1.54 -7.96
C TYR A 16 3.32 1.15 -8.40
N ASP A 17 4.03 0.37 -7.58
CA ASP A 17 5.32 -0.23 -7.93
C ASP A 17 5.11 -1.41 -8.89
N ALA A 18 4.62 -1.08 -10.08
CA ALA A 18 4.18 -2.00 -11.11
C ALA A 18 4.25 -1.31 -12.49
N PRO A 19 4.62 -2.03 -13.56
CA PRO A 19 4.59 -1.49 -14.91
C PRO A 19 3.16 -1.20 -15.36
N VAL A 20 2.98 -0.23 -16.26
CA VAL A 20 1.64 0.23 -16.68
C VAL A 20 0.78 -0.88 -17.28
N GLN A 21 1.40 -1.83 -18.00
CA GLN A 21 0.71 -3.02 -18.49
C GLN A 21 0.07 -3.82 -17.35
N ALA A 22 0.80 -4.01 -16.24
CA ALA A 22 0.31 -4.79 -15.13
C ALA A 22 -0.87 -4.12 -14.41
N VAL A 23 -0.83 -2.80 -14.27
CA VAL A 23 -1.92 -2.01 -13.70
C VAL A 23 -3.12 -2.01 -14.64
N TRP A 24 -2.90 -1.82 -15.95
CA TRP A 24 -3.95 -1.87 -16.95
C TRP A 24 -4.68 -3.22 -16.94
N ASP A 25 -3.93 -4.33 -16.98
CA ASP A 25 -4.50 -5.68 -16.95
C ASP A 25 -5.35 -5.90 -15.69
N ALA A 26 -4.88 -5.41 -14.53
CA ALA A 26 -5.63 -5.49 -13.27
C ALA A 26 -6.99 -4.75 -13.32
N TRP A 27 -7.08 -3.69 -14.12
CA TRP A 27 -8.31 -2.91 -14.35
C TRP A 27 -9.23 -3.54 -15.41
N THR A 28 -8.65 -4.13 -16.45
CA THR A 28 -9.39 -4.52 -17.65
C THR A 28 -9.78 -5.99 -17.68
N ASP A 29 -8.95 -6.87 -17.13
CA ASP A 29 -9.22 -8.30 -17.09
C ASP A 29 -10.27 -8.63 -16.00
N PRO A 30 -11.39 -9.31 -16.33
CA PRO A 30 -12.43 -9.68 -15.38
C PRO A 30 -11.95 -10.55 -14.20
N ALA A 31 -11.02 -11.46 -14.43
CA ALA A 31 -10.48 -12.34 -13.39
C ALA A 31 -9.58 -11.56 -12.43
N GLN A 32 -8.83 -10.59 -12.94
CA GLN A 32 -7.95 -9.75 -12.12
C GLN A 32 -8.72 -8.70 -11.31
N VAL A 33 -9.67 -7.99 -11.93
CA VAL A 33 -10.47 -6.96 -11.24
C VAL A 33 -11.24 -7.54 -10.05
N ALA A 34 -11.71 -8.79 -10.15
CA ALA A 34 -12.40 -9.49 -9.08
C ALA A 34 -11.55 -9.75 -7.83
N GLN A 35 -10.21 -9.68 -7.94
CA GLN A 35 -9.31 -9.93 -6.80
C GLN A 35 -9.18 -8.72 -5.87
N TRP A 36 -9.51 -7.51 -6.33
CA TRP A 36 -9.20 -6.29 -5.58
C TRP A 36 -10.32 -5.26 -5.55
N TRP A 37 -11.24 -5.25 -6.52
CA TRP A 37 -12.28 -4.22 -6.63
C TRP A 37 -13.21 -4.20 -5.42
N GLY A 38 -13.46 -3.00 -4.91
CA GLY A 38 -14.29 -2.74 -3.73
C GLY A 38 -13.50 -2.60 -2.42
N PRO A 39 -14.12 -2.02 -1.37
CA PRO A 39 -13.49 -1.89 -0.06
C PRO A 39 -13.14 -3.24 0.57
N ARG A 40 -12.30 -3.23 1.62
CA ARG A 40 -12.03 -4.42 2.43
C ARG A 40 -13.31 -5.14 2.86
N GLY A 41 -13.33 -6.46 2.68
CA GLY A 41 -14.49 -7.31 2.99
C GLY A 41 -15.44 -7.53 1.81
N PHE A 42 -15.36 -6.72 0.76
CA PHE A 42 -16.16 -6.93 -0.45
C PHE A 42 -15.58 -8.02 -1.35
N THR A 43 -16.48 -8.71 -2.05
CA THR A 43 -16.16 -9.57 -3.20
C THR A 43 -16.92 -9.10 -4.43
N LEU A 44 -16.55 -9.61 -5.61
CA LEU A 44 -17.07 -9.14 -6.88
C LEU A 44 -17.42 -10.31 -7.80
N THR A 45 -18.63 -10.30 -8.36
CA THR A 45 -19.02 -11.16 -9.48
C THR A 45 -19.18 -10.33 -10.75
N THR A 46 -18.39 -10.63 -11.79
CA THR A 46 -18.58 -10.02 -13.12
C THR A 46 -19.49 -10.90 -13.96
N HIS A 47 -20.59 -10.33 -14.47
CA HIS A 47 -21.56 -11.03 -15.33
C HIS A 47 -21.22 -10.88 -16.82
N SER A 48 -20.78 -9.69 -17.22
CA SER A 48 -20.32 -9.41 -18.59
C SER A 48 -19.44 -8.16 -18.59
N LYS A 49 -18.39 -8.13 -19.41
CA LYS A 49 -17.49 -6.96 -19.55
C LYS A 49 -17.10 -6.79 -21.02
N ASP A 50 -17.73 -5.83 -21.69
CA ASP A 50 -17.43 -5.42 -23.06
C ASP A 50 -16.56 -4.17 -23.01
N LEU A 51 -15.23 -4.35 -22.96
CA LEU A 51 -14.27 -3.27 -22.81
C LEU A 51 -13.96 -2.60 -24.15
N ARG A 52 -14.82 -1.68 -24.55
CA ARG A 52 -14.64 -0.78 -25.71
C ARG A 52 -15.52 0.45 -25.52
N VAL A 53 -15.30 1.48 -26.32
CA VAL A 53 -16.19 2.65 -26.35
C VAL A 53 -17.63 2.21 -26.65
N GLY A 54 -18.57 2.64 -25.79
CA GLY A 54 -19.98 2.26 -25.81
C GLY A 54 -20.30 0.87 -25.24
N GLY A 55 -19.28 0.09 -24.85
CA GLY A 55 -19.44 -1.20 -24.19
C GLY A 55 -19.82 -1.05 -22.72
N LYS A 56 -20.36 -2.13 -22.13
CA LYS A 56 -20.83 -2.15 -20.75
C LYS A 56 -20.11 -3.20 -19.91
N TRP A 57 -19.90 -2.89 -18.63
CA TRP A 57 -19.52 -3.84 -17.60
C TRP A 57 -20.68 -4.01 -16.61
N ARG A 58 -21.20 -5.23 -16.49
CA ARG A 58 -22.23 -5.60 -15.52
C ARG A 58 -21.60 -6.46 -14.44
N TYR A 59 -21.72 -6.04 -13.19
CA TYR A 59 -21.14 -6.74 -12.05
C TYR A 59 -22.00 -6.54 -10.80
N THR A 60 -21.83 -7.44 -9.83
CA THR A 60 -22.39 -7.30 -8.48
C THR A 60 -21.24 -7.22 -7.50
N MET A 61 -21.25 -6.19 -6.65
CA MET A 61 -20.40 -6.13 -5.47
C MET A 61 -21.16 -6.75 -4.30
N HIS A 62 -20.52 -7.68 -3.58
CA HIS A 62 -21.09 -8.35 -2.42
C HIS A 62 -20.48 -7.75 -1.15
N GLY A 63 -21.30 -7.12 -0.33
CA GLY A 63 -20.90 -6.56 0.96
C GLY A 63 -20.61 -7.65 2.00
N PRO A 64 -19.77 -7.35 3.01
CA PRO A 64 -19.47 -8.31 4.09
C PRO A 64 -20.68 -8.61 4.98
N ASP A 65 -21.72 -7.78 4.92
CA ASP A 65 -23.02 -7.95 5.57
C ASP A 65 -23.99 -8.85 4.77
N GLY A 66 -23.59 -9.30 3.58
CA GLY A 66 -24.41 -10.09 2.67
C GLY A 66 -25.28 -9.25 1.73
N THR A 67 -25.18 -7.92 1.75
CA THR A 67 -25.92 -7.05 0.83
C THR A 67 -25.28 -7.06 -0.56
N ASP A 68 -26.10 -7.24 -1.60
CA ASP A 68 -25.66 -7.21 -2.99
C ASP A 68 -25.91 -5.85 -3.64
N TYR A 69 -24.89 -5.33 -4.31
CA TYR A 69 -24.92 -4.05 -5.01
C TYR A 69 -24.72 -4.27 -6.52
N PRO A 70 -25.80 -4.45 -7.30
CA PRO A 70 -25.71 -4.56 -8.75
C PRO A 70 -25.24 -3.23 -9.37
N ASN A 71 -24.39 -3.33 -10.38
CA ASN A 71 -23.80 -2.18 -11.06
C ASN A 71 -23.74 -2.40 -12.57
N VAL A 72 -23.98 -1.33 -13.32
CA VAL A 72 -23.79 -1.24 -14.76
C VAL A 72 -22.92 -0.03 -15.06
N THR A 73 -21.72 -0.30 -15.57
CA THR A 73 -20.77 0.71 -16.04
C THR A 73 -20.83 0.82 -17.56
N LEU A 74 -20.94 2.04 -18.08
CA LEU A 74 -20.81 2.37 -19.51
C LEU A 74 -19.41 2.96 -19.76
N TYR A 75 -18.66 2.41 -20.72
CA TYR A 75 -17.36 2.94 -21.13
C TYR A 75 -17.53 4.04 -22.19
N HIS A 76 -17.07 5.24 -21.88
CA HIS A 76 -17.06 6.40 -22.79
C HIS A 76 -15.75 6.49 -23.57
N GLU A 77 -14.62 6.20 -22.94
CA GLU A 77 -13.31 6.20 -23.58
C GLU A 77 -12.49 5.01 -23.08
N VAL A 78 -11.78 4.35 -24.00
CA VAL A 78 -10.85 3.26 -23.71
C VAL A 78 -9.61 3.48 -24.56
N GLU A 79 -8.56 4.02 -23.95
CA GLU A 79 -7.24 4.15 -24.57
C GLU A 79 -6.29 3.19 -23.85
N PRO A 80 -5.90 2.07 -24.48
CA PRO A 80 -5.01 1.08 -23.88
C PRO A 80 -3.78 1.68 -23.21
N LEU A 81 -3.51 1.21 -21.99
CA LEU A 81 -2.37 1.62 -21.16
C LEU A 81 -2.34 3.09 -20.75
N ARG A 82 -3.40 3.86 -21.02
CA ARG A 82 -3.35 5.32 -20.87
C ARG A 82 -4.59 5.90 -20.19
N LYS A 83 -5.79 5.51 -20.62
CA LYS A 83 -7.02 6.19 -20.16
C LYS A 83 -8.24 5.28 -20.16
N LEU A 84 -9.05 5.40 -19.11
CA LEU A 84 -10.41 4.91 -19.05
C LEU A 84 -11.35 6.05 -18.64
N VAL A 85 -12.47 6.21 -19.34
CA VAL A 85 -13.57 7.08 -18.90
C VAL A 85 -14.84 6.25 -18.88
N TYR A 86 -15.52 6.21 -17.73
CA TYR A 86 -16.67 5.34 -17.55
C TYR A 86 -17.65 5.83 -16.48
N ASP A 87 -18.89 5.36 -16.54
CA ASP A 87 -19.91 5.66 -15.53
C ASP A 87 -19.88 4.66 -14.36
N HIS A 88 -20.16 5.12 -13.14
CA HIS A 88 -20.18 4.28 -11.94
C HIS A 88 -21.43 4.46 -11.09
N GLY A 89 -21.83 3.41 -10.37
CA GLY A 89 -22.95 3.42 -9.42
C GLY A 89 -24.35 3.41 -10.04
N GLY A 90 -24.46 3.12 -11.34
CA GLY A 90 -25.75 2.97 -12.03
C GLY A 90 -26.21 1.51 -12.10
N THR A 91 -27.48 1.30 -12.44
CA THR A 91 -28.04 -0.01 -12.79
C THR A 91 -28.67 0.07 -14.18
N ASP A 92 -29.34 -0.99 -14.66
CA ASP A 92 -30.14 -0.88 -15.88
C ASP A 92 -31.38 0.04 -15.67
N ASP A 93 -31.83 0.25 -14.43
CA ASP A 93 -33.02 1.04 -14.08
C ASP A 93 -32.72 2.42 -13.44
N THR A 94 -31.47 2.63 -12.98
CA THR A 94 -31.05 3.85 -12.28
C THR A 94 -29.88 4.52 -13.00
N PRO A 95 -29.88 5.87 -13.10
CA PRO A 95 -28.77 6.58 -13.71
C PRO A 95 -27.47 6.37 -12.90
N PRO A 96 -26.30 6.52 -13.53
CA PRO A 96 -25.04 6.45 -12.82
C PRO A 96 -24.90 7.61 -11.82
N MET A 97 -24.22 7.33 -10.72
CA MET A 97 -23.98 8.32 -9.66
C MET A 97 -22.96 9.38 -10.08
N PHE A 98 -21.91 8.97 -10.81
CA PHE A 98 -20.84 9.85 -11.25
C PHE A 98 -20.05 9.26 -12.42
N LYS A 99 -19.30 10.11 -13.11
CA LYS A 99 -18.37 9.72 -14.16
C LYS A 99 -16.96 9.61 -13.59
N VAL A 100 -16.24 8.56 -13.92
CA VAL A 100 -14.84 8.33 -13.54
C VAL A 100 -13.95 8.51 -14.76
N THR A 101 -12.88 9.28 -14.59
CA THR A 101 -11.73 9.30 -15.50
C THR A 101 -10.53 8.73 -14.77
N VAL A 102 -9.84 7.76 -15.36
CA VAL A 102 -8.59 7.19 -14.86
C VAL A 102 -7.53 7.38 -15.91
N LEU A 103 -6.42 8.03 -15.52
CA LEU A 103 -5.22 8.16 -16.32
C LEU A 103 -4.13 7.28 -15.73
N PHE A 104 -3.38 6.63 -16.61
CA PHE A 104 -2.22 5.82 -16.27
C PHE A 104 -0.99 6.45 -16.92
N GLU A 105 0.01 6.75 -16.09
CA GLU A 105 1.28 7.34 -16.53
C GLU A 105 2.42 6.46 -16.03
N GLU A 106 3.27 6.00 -16.93
CA GLU A 106 4.49 5.28 -16.57
C GLU A 106 5.54 6.26 -16.04
N ALA A 107 6.18 5.90 -14.92
CA ALA A 107 7.26 6.66 -14.31
C ALA A 107 8.26 5.70 -13.65
N ASP A 108 9.45 5.55 -14.25
CA ASP A 108 10.56 4.78 -13.71
C ASP A 108 10.21 3.33 -13.31
N GLY A 109 9.49 2.61 -14.18
CA GLY A 109 9.04 1.23 -13.91
C GLY A 109 7.82 1.13 -12.98
N LYS A 110 7.34 2.27 -12.48
CA LYS A 110 6.11 2.42 -11.70
C LYS A 110 4.99 2.98 -12.56
N THR A 111 3.78 2.95 -12.03
CA THR A 111 2.61 3.56 -12.65
C THR A 111 1.98 4.57 -11.71
N ARG A 112 1.90 5.82 -12.14
CA ARG A 112 1.07 6.84 -11.51
C ARG A 112 -0.35 6.72 -12.09
N MET A 113 -1.31 6.45 -11.22
CA MET A 113 -2.74 6.47 -11.51
C MET A 113 -3.33 7.79 -11.03
N ASP A 114 -3.96 8.54 -11.93
CA ASP A 114 -4.70 9.76 -11.62
C ASP A 114 -6.18 9.55 -11.92
N MET A 115 -6.98 9.46 -10.87
CA MET A 115 -8.41 9.20 -10.96
C MET A 115 -9.19 10.43 -10.56
N THR A 116 -10.19 10.79 -11.36
CA THR A 116 -11.15 11.85 -11.06
C THR A 116 -12.57 11.29 -11.13
N MET A 117 -13.32 11.44 -10.05
CA MET A 117 -14.77 11.21 -10.01
C MET A 117 -15.46 12.57 -10.17
N ALA A 118 -16.17 12.76 -11.26
CA ALA A 118 -16.93 13.97 -11.57
C ALA A 118 -18.41 13.77 -11.19
N LEU A 119 -18.88 14.55 -10.22
CA LEU A 119 -20.24 14.52 -9.70
C LEU A 119 -21.06 15.69 -10.24
N ALA A 120 -22.38 15.63 -10.06
CA ALA A 120 -23.31 16.64 -10.56
C ALA A 120 -23.01 18.04 -10.01
N ASP A 121 -22.67 18.15 -8.73
CA ASP A 121 -22.35 19.40 -8.05
C ASP A 121 -21.42 19.19 -6.84
N ALA A 122 -21.06 20.30 -6.17
CA ALA A 122 -20.15 20.30 -5.03
C ALA A 122 -20.72 19.62 -3.78
N GLU A 123 -22.04 19.64 -3.59
CA GLU A 123 -22.69 19.01 -2.43
C GLU A 123 -22.73 17.49 -2.61
N ALA A 124 -23.03 17.01 -3.81
CA ALA A 124 -22.89 15.60 -4.17
C ALA A 124 -21.45 15.11 -3.93
N ALA A 125 -20.44 15.88 -4.36
CA ALA A 125 -19.03 15.55 -4.11
C ALA A 125 -18.71 15.48 -2.61
N LYS A 126 -19.23 16.41 -1.80
CA LYS A 126 -19.05 16.39 -0.35
C LYS A 126 -19.69 15.15 0.29
N GLN A 127 -20.91 14.80 -0.10
CA GLN A 127 -21.62 13.61 0.40
C GLN A 127 -20.89 12.32 0.01
N THR A 128 -20.42 12.21 -1.24
CA THR A 128 -19.65 11.06 -1.69
C THR A 128 -18.31 10.93 -0.95
N ARG A 129 -17.60 12.03 -0.66
CA ARG A 129 -16.38 11.96 0.18
C ARG A 129 -16.68 11.41 1.58
N GLN A 130 -17.79 11.84 2.20
CA GLN A 130 -18.21 11.33 3.51
C GLN A 130 -18.54 9.84 3.45
N PHE A 131 -19.24 9.40 2.40
CA PHE A 131 -19.56 7.99 2.20
C PHE A 131 -18.31 7.14 1.98
N ILE A 132 -17.39 7.58 1.10
CA ILE A 132 -16.10 6.89 0.87
C ILE A 132 -15.35 6.73 2.18
N LYS A 133 -15.27 7.79 3.01
CA LYS A 133 -14.61 7.73 4.31
C LYS A 133 -15.30 6.73 5.25
N HIS A 134 -16.62 6.79 5.36
CA HIS A 134 -17.39 5.90 6.24
C HIS A 134 -17.31 4.42 5.83
N ALA A 135 -17.35 4.15 4.52
CA ALA A 135 -17.27 2.81 3.96
C ALA A 135 -15.83 2.28 3.82
N ASN A 136 -14.83 3.00 4.33
CA ASN A 136 -13.41 2.68 4.14
C ASN A 136 -13.03 2.48 2.67
N GLY A 137 -13.60 3.29 1.77
CA GLY A 137 -13.48 3.16 0.33
C GLY A 137 -12.05 3.36 -0.19
N ASP A 138 -11.22 4.13 0.53
CA ASP A 138 -9.79 4.29 0.22
C ASP A 138 -9.04 2.95 0.21
N SER A 139 -9.49 1.98 1.01
CA SER A 139 -8.89 0.63 1.06
C SER A 139 -9.01 -0.14 -0.27
N THR A 140 -9.92 0.26 -1.17
CA THR A 140 -10.01 -0.31 -2.52
C THR A 140 -8.70 -0.15 -3.28
N TRP A 141 -8.04 1.00 -3.14
CA TRP A 141 -6.82 1.30 -3.88
C TRP A 141 -5.59 0.63 -3.25
N ASP A 142 -5.63 0.39 -1.95
CA ASP A 142 -4.61 -0.41 -1.27
C ASP A 142 -4.73 -1.90 -1.64
N ARG A 143 -5.96 -2.41 -1.82
CA ARG A 143 -6.19 -3.76 -2.36
C ARG A 143 -5.61 -3.93 -3.76
N LEU A 144 -5.71 -2.92 -4.63
CA LEU A 144 -5.04 -2.95 -5.94
C LEU A 144 -3.52 -3.02 -5.79
N ALA A 145 -2.93 -2.21 -4.91
CA ALA A 145 -1.49 -2.23 -4.66
C ALA A 145 -1.01 -3.59 -4.14
N GLU A 146 -1.77 -4.22 -3.24
CA GLU A 146 -1.48 -5.56 -2.72
C GLU A 146 -1.65 -6.64 -3.77
N TYR A 147 -2.68 -6.55 -4.62
CA TYR A 147 -2.88 -7.49 -5.72
C TYR A 147 -1.71 -7.43 -6.71
N LEU A 148 -1.30 -6.23 -7.10
CA LEU A 148 -0.14 -6.00 -7.97
C LEU A 148 1.14 -6.49 -7.29
N GLY A 149 1.34 -6.15 -6.02
CA GLY A 149 2.47 -6.62 -5.22
C GLY A 149 2.54 -8.14 -5.16
N LYS A 150 1.44 -8.84 -4.87
CA LYS A 150 1.39 -10.31 -4.83
C LYS A 150 1.62 -10.94 -6.21
N ARG A 151 1.14 -10.30 -7.28
CA ARG A 151 1.25 -10.84 -8.64
C ARG A 151 2.64 -10.62 -9.26
N LEU A 152 3.31 -9.54 -8.88
CA LEU A 152 4.58 -9.12 -9.46
C LEU A 152 5.78 -9.41 -8.55
N ALA A 153 5.57 -9.52 -7.24
CA ALA A 153 6.60 -10.01 -6.35
C ALA A 153 6.97 -11.43 -6.75
N ASP A 154 8.27 -11.73 -6.71
CA ASP A 154 8.70 -13.12 -6.53
C ASP A 154 7.91 -13.72 -5.36
N GLU A 155 7.51 -14.99 -5.47
CA GLU A 155 6.69 -15.69 -4.46
C GLU A 155 7.26 -15.59 -3.04
N ASP A 156 8.56 -15.27 -2.95
CA ASP A 156 9.43 -15.15 -1.79
C ASP A 156 9.46 -13.77 -1.11
N LYS A 157 8.66 -12.79 -1.56
CA LYS A 157 8.61 -11.45 -0.93
C LYS A 157 7.30 -11.16 -0.21
N PHE A 158 7.37 -10.25 0.74
CA PHE A 158 6.23 -9.62 1.40
C PHE A 158 6.21 -8.13 1.04
N VAL A 159 5.05 -7.62 0.63
CA VAL A 159 4.88 -6.20 0.25
C VAL A 159 3.66 -5.64 0.97
N ILE A 160 3.80 -4.46 1.57
CA ILE A 160 2.69 -3.67 2.13
C ILE A 160 2.79 -2.22 1.66
N ASN A 161 1.64 -1.60 1.43
CA ASN A 161 1.55 -0.22 0.96
C ASN A 161 0.57 0.59 1.82
N ARG A 162 0.89 1.86 2.08
CA ARG A 162 -0.02 2.81 2.74
C ARG A 162 0.26 4.23 2.24
N SER A 163 -0.80 5.03 2.09
CA SER A 163 -0.67 6.47 1.84
C SER A 163 -0.78 7.23 3.16
N PHE A 164 0.07 8.24 3.35
CA PHE A 164 0.05 9.15 4.50
C PHE A 164 -0.13 10.59 4.01
N ASP A 165 -0.97 11.36 4.70
CA ASP A 165 -1.27 12.75 4.38
C ASP A 165 -0.17 13.70 4.91
N ALA A 166 1.07 13.46 4.46
CA ALA A 166 2.21 14.31 4.71
C ALA A 166 3.16 14.36 3.49
N PRO A 167 3.94 15.46 3.32
CA PRO A 167 4.96 15.56 2.28
C PRO A 167 6.03 14.47 2.37
N GLN A 168 6.61 14.10 1.22
CA GLN A 168 7.55 12.97 1.11
C GLN A 168 8.76 13.11 2.03
N ASP A 169 9.33 14.32 2.15
CA ASP A 169 10.46 14.59 3.04
C ASP A 169 10.12 14.39 4.52
N VAL A 170 8.87 14.68 4.93
CA VAL A 170 8.40 14.52 6.31
C VAL A 170 8.23 13.03 6.61
N VAL A 171 7.58 12.30 5.71
CA VAL A 171 7.43 10.85 5.84
C VAL A 171 8.80 10.18 5.84
N PHE A 172 9.73 10.56 4.97
CA PHE A 172 11.10 10.04 4.96
C PHE A 172 11.83 10.28 6.30
N ASP A 173 11.65 11.46 6.92
CA ASP A 173 12.22 11.76 8.23
C ASP A 173 11.69 10.84 9.33
N MET A 174 10.42 10.43 9.25
CA MET A 174 9.83 9.50 10.22
C MET A 174 10.52 8.12 10.22
N TRP A 175 11.20 7.75 9.13
CA TRP A 175 11.97 6.51 9.03
C TRP A 175 13.46 6.68 9.36
N THR A 176 14.02 7.85 9.07
CA THR A 176 15.47 8.05 9.10
C THR A 176 15.98 8.79 10.33
N LYS A 177 15.09 9.43 11.10
CA LYS A 177 15.42 10.01 12.40
C LYS A 177 15.14 9.01 13.53
N PRO A 178 16.16 8.61 14.32
CA PRO A 178 16.02 7.61 15.37
C PRO A 178 14.86 7.84 16.34
N GLU A 179 14.67 9.09 16.77
CA GLU A 179 13.62 9.52 17.70
C GLU A 179 12.22 9.39 17.12
N HIS A 180 12.05 9.60 15.81
CA HIS A 180 10.77 9.42 15.14
C HIS A 180 10.48 7.94 14.93
N LEU A 181 11.44 7.19 14.38
CA LEU A 181 11.25 5.77 14.09
C LEU A 181 10.91 4.96 15.36
N ALA A 182 11.60 5.24 16.47
CA ALA A 182 11.36 4.58 17.75
C ALA A 182 9.95 4.84 18.33
N ARG A 183 9.29 5.93 17.94
CA ARG A 183 7.94 6.29 18.43
C ARG A 183 6.84 5.43 17.83
N TRP A 184 6.97 5.03 16.56
CA TRP A 184 5.86 4.38 15.83
C TRP A 184 6.17 2.94 15.37
N LEU A 185 7.43 2.55 15.18
CA LEU A 185 7.76 1.21 14.68
C LEU A 185 7.46 0.03 15.65
N PRO A 186 7.71 0.09 16.97
CA PRO A 186 7.57 -1.11 17.82
C PRO A 186 6.12 -1.61 17.89
N PRO A 187 5.86 -2.92 18.05
CA PRO A 187 4.49 -3.41 18.25
C PRO A 187 3.79 -2.73 19.43
N THR A 188 2.45 -2.68 19.41
CA THR A 188 1.66 -2.14 20.52
C THR A 188 2.02 -2.84 21.83
N GLY A 189 2.30 -2.06 22.87
CA GLY A 189 2.75 -2.57 24.18
C GLY A 189 4.26 -2.80 24.29
N MET A 190 5.03 -2.48 23.25
CA MET A 190 6.50 -2.46 23.30
C MET A 190 7.04 -1.04 23.10
N THR A 191 8.23 -0.81 23.64
CA THR A 191 9.03 0.40 23.42
C THR A 191 10.27 0.06 22.61
N MET A 192 10.83 1.06 21.93
CA MET A 192 12.07 0.94 21.17
C MET A 192 13.00 2.09 21.54
N ARG A 193 14.30 1.81 21.57
CA ARG A 193 15.34 2.85 21.60
C ARG A 193 16.55 2.44 20.78
N PHE A 194 17.20 3.41 20.17
CA PHE A 194 18.52 3.22 19.58
C PHE A 194 19.58 3.25 20.68
N ILE A 195 20.45 2.24 20.69
CA ILE A 195 21.68 2.21 21.50
C ILE A 195 22.77 2.98 20.75
N ARG A 196 22.84 2.77 19.43
CA ARG A 196 23.71 3.49 18.50
C ARG A 196 22.97 3.65 17.17
N ALA A 197 23.07 4.83 16.56
CA ALA A 197 22.47 5.09 15.26
C ALA A 197 23.49 5.74 14.32
N ASP A 198 23.75 5.10 13.18
CA ASP A 198 24.53 5.65 12.07
C ASP A 198 23.72 5.46 10.78
N ILE A 199 22.67 6.27 10.63
CA ILE A 199 21.68 6.14 9.54
C ILE A 199 22.17 6.91 8.32
N ARG A 200 23.07 6.27 7.57
CA ARG A 200 23.61 6.72 6.29
C ARG A 200 24.00 5.51 5.46
N THR A 201 24.15 5.65 4.15
CA THR A 201 24.66 4.58 3.28
C THR A 201 25.98 4.01 3.81
N GLY A 202 26.02 2.68 4.00
CA GLY A 202 27.14 1.95 4.59
C GLY A 202 27.24 2.01 6.12
N GLY A 203 26.38 2.79 6.79
CA GLY A 203 26.29 2.89 8.24
C GLY A 203 25.54 1.71 8.86
N ALA A 204 25.56 1.65 10.19
CA ALA A 204 24.86 0.62 10.95
C ALA A 204 24.30 1.15 12.27
N SER A 205 23.13 0.65 12.65
CA SER A 205 22.46 0.97 13.91
C SER A 205 22.29 -0.26 14.77
N LEU A 206 22.37 -0.07 16.09
CA LEU A 206 21.97 -1.04 17.09
C LEU A 206 20.81 -0.46 17.89
N TYR A 207 19.74 -1.23 18.02
CA TYR A 207 18.57 -0.84 18.80
C TYR A 207 18.11 -2.01 19.66
N CYS A 208 17.32 -1.70 20.68
CA CYS A 208 16.58 -2.69 21.41
C CYS A 208 15.09 -2.35 21.44
N MET A 209 14.27 -3.38 21.50
CA MET A 209 12.82 -3.29 21.53
C MET A 209 12.26 -4.30 22.51
N GLY A 210 11.23 -3.91 23.26
CA GLY A 210 10.66 -4.80 24.26
C GLY A 210 9.75 -4.13 25.27
N ASN A 211 9.47 -4.86 26.33
CA ASN A 211 8.72 -4.45 27.52
C ASN A 211 9.34 -5.08 28.77
N ASP A 212 8.67 -5.00 29.92
CA ASP A 212 9.18 -5.54 31.19
C ASP A 212 9.41 -7.06 31.17
N ALA A 213 8.75 -7.79 30.26
CA ALA A 213 8.84 -9.25 30.16
C ALA A 213 9.88 -9.73 29.15
N VAL A 214 10.08 -9.01 28.05
CA VAL A 214 10.99 -9.41 26.97
C VAL A 214 11.76 -8.21 26.41
N THR A 215 13.07 -8.37 26.22
CA THR A 215 13.92 -7.42 25.50
C THR A 215 14.62 -8.13 24.35
N MET A 216 14.57 -7.54 23.17
CA MET A 216 15.22 -8.03 21.96
C MET A 216 16.15 -6.98 21.42
N TYR A 217 17.30 -7.40 20.90
CA TYR A 217 18.26 -6.53 20.24
C TYR A 217 18.26 -6.82 18.75
N GLY A 218 18.33 -5.74 17.97
CA GLY A 218 18.40 -5.83 16.53
C GLY A 218 19.47 -4.88 16.01
N ARG A 219 20.19 -5.34 15.00
CA ARG A 219 21.12 -4.51 14.24
C ARG A 219 20.57 -4.27 12.84
N ALA A 220 20.75 -3.05 12.35
CA ALA A 220 20.40 -2.67 10.99
C ALA A 220 21.65 -2.18 10.26
N GLN A 221 21.85 -2.64 9.03
CA GLN A 221 22.91 -2.17 8.14
C GLN A 221 22.29 -1.50 6.92
N TYR A 222 22.60 -0.22 6.70
CA TYR A 222 21.98 0.57 5.63
C TYR A 222 22.77 0.42 4.34
N GLU A 223 22.14 -0.18 3.34
CA GLU A 223 22.77 -0.49 2.06
C GLU A 223 22.68 0.70 1.09
N GLU A 224 21.51 1.35 1.05
CA GLU A 224 21.25 2.50 0.19
C GLU A 224 20.28 3.43 0.90
N ILE A 225 20.57 4.74 0.87
CA ILE A 225 19.67 5.77 1.36
C ILE A 225 19.70 6.88 0.33
N ARG A 226 18.55 7.16 -0.29
CA ARG A 226 18.38 8.25 -1.22
C ARG A 226 17.20 9.08 -0.74
N ARG A 227 17.50 10.29 -0.29
CA ARG A 227 16.45 11.20 0.17
C ARG A 227 15.76 11.86 -1.03
N PRO A 228 14.42 11.96 -1.04
CA PRO A 228 13.46 11.47 -0.05
C PRO A 228 12.77 10.15 -0.42
N ASP A 229 13.29 9.38 -1.37
CA ASP A 229 12.52 8.36 -2.08
C ASP A 229 12.88 6.91 -1.75
N LEU A 230 14.03 6.63 -1.11
CA LEU A 230 14.48 5.27 -0.87
C LEU A 230 15.28 5.08 0.42
N LEU A 231 14.94 4.02 1.16
CA LEU A 231 15.70 3.48 2.27
C LEU A 231 15.81 1.96 2.14
N VAL A 232 17.03 1.44 2.03
CA VAL A 232 17.31 0.01 1.95
C VAL A 232 18.25 -0.38 3.09
N TYR A 233 17.85 -1.36 3.88
CA TYR A 233 18.68 -1.89 4.95
C TYR A 233 18.42 -3.38 5.18
N THR A 234 19.46 -4.07 5.67
CA THR A 234 19.30 -5.40 6.25
C THR A 234 19.13 -5.31 7.76
N GLN A 235 18.41 -6.27 8.32
CA GLN A 235 18.13 -6.36 9.74
C GLN A 235 18.38 -7.79 10.21
N GLN A 236 19.03 -7.91 11.36
CA GLN A 236 19.32 -9.19 12.01
C GLN A 236 19.04 -9.07 13.51
N PHE A 237 18.58 -10.16 14.12
CA PHE A 237 18.56 -10.26 15.57
C PHE A 237 19.98 -10.46 16.10
N CYS A 238 20.26 -9.87 17.25
CA CYS A 238 21.55 -9.99 17.91
C CYS A 238 21.38 -10.04 19.43
N ASP A 239 22.47 -10.32 20.15
CA ASP A 239 22.56 -10.10 21.59
C ASP A 239 23.00 -8.65 21.92
N GLU A 240 23.13 -8.34 23.21
CA GLU A 240 23.58 -7.03 23.69
C GLU A 240 25.01 -6.65 23.25
N ASN A 241 25.81 -7.62 22.81
CA ASN A 241 27.19 -7.47 22.33
C ASN A 241 27.27 -7.46 20.79
N GLU A 242 26.13 -7.33 20.10
CA GLU A 242 26.01 -7.33 18.63
C GLU A 242 26.34 -8.68 17.95
N ASN A 243 26.45 -9.77 18.70
CA ASN A 243 26.62 -11.10 18.10
C ASN A 243 25.29 -11.54 17.48
N ILE A 244 25.32 -12.04 16.25
CA ILE A 244 24.12 -12.53 15.55
C ILE A 244 23.48 -13.63 16.39
N ALA A 245 22.19 -13.48 16.64
CA ALA A 245 21.38 -14.40 17.42
C ALA A 245 20.10 -14.74 16.65
N ARG A 246 19.47 -15.86 17.02
CA ARG A 246 18.15 -16.22 16.50
C ARG A 246 17.06 -15.61 17.35
N HIS A 247 15.90 -15.39 16.74
CA HIS A 247 14.75 -14.88 17.47
C HIS A 247 14.36 -15.90 18.57
N PRO A 248 14.24 -15.50 19.85
CA PRO A 248 14.01 -16.43 20.96
C PRO A 248 12.74 -17.28 20.82
N MET A 249 11.71 -16.72 20.18
CA MET A 249 10.42 -17.41 19.97
C MET A 249 10.24 -17.95 18.54
N ALA A 250 11.23 -17.76 17.65
CA ALA A 250 11.16 -18.17 16.25
C ALA A 250 12.55 -18.60 15.75
N PRO A 251 13.09 -19.73 16.22
CA PRO A 251 14.48 -20.14 15.94
C PRO A 251 14.75 -20.40 14.45
N THR A 252 13.72 -20.76 13.69
CA THR A 252 13.73 -21.00 12.24
C THR A 252 13.39 -19.76 11.42
N TRP A 253 13.29 -18.58 12.05
CA TRP A 253 13.16 -17.32 11.33
C TRP A 253 14.45 -17.05 10.54
N PRO A 254 14.36 -16.53 9.29
CA PRO A 254 15.55 -16.19 8.51
C PRO A 254 16.49 -15.26 9.27
N GLU A 255 17.79 -15.54 9.18
CA GLU A 255 18.81 -14.79 9.92
C GLU A 255 18.83 -13.31 9.54
N THR A 256 18.69 -13.04 8.24
CA THR A 256 18.81 -11.70 7.68
C THR A 256 17.58 -11.37 6.86
N MET A 257 16.89 -10.32 7.27
CA MET A 257 15.79 -9.72 6.52
C MET A 257 16.29 -8.48 5.81
N ARG A 258 16.00 -8.34 4.53
CA ARG A 258 16.19 -7.08 3.80
C ARG A 258 14.88 -6.33 3.73
N THR A 259 14.95 -5.06 4.11
CA THR A 259 13.83 -4.12 4.04
C THR A 259 14.15 -3.05 3.01
N THR A 260 13.27 -2.92 2.03
CA THR A 260 13.26 -1.81 1.07
C THR A 260 12.03 -0.97 1.34
N VAL A 261 12.23 0.29 1.69
CA VAL A 261 11.18 1.29 1.87
C VAL A 261 11.28 2.29 0.74
N GLN A 262 10.27 2.32 -0.12
CA GLN A 262 10.14 3.32 -1.16
C GLN A 262 9.10 4.36 -0.74
N PHE A 263 9.42 5.63 -0.95
CA PHE A 263 8.52 6.75 -0.72
C PHE A 263 8.20 7.36 -2.08
N SER A 264 6.94 7.49 -2.43
CA SER A 264 6.50 8.06 -3.70
C SER A 264 5.47 9.16 -3.44
N ALA A 265 5.75 10.38 -3.89
CA ALA A 265 4.79 11.47 -3.79
C ALA A 265 3.55 11.17 -4.66
N GLU A 266 2.37 11.10 -4.05
CA GLU A 266 1.10 11.03 -4.77
C GLU A 266 0.59 12.44 -5.09
N THR A 267 0.80 13.37 -4.15
CA THR A 267 0.62 14.81 -4.30
C THR A 267 1.70 15.53 -3.48
N PRO A 268 1.84 16.87 -3.56
CA PRO A 268 2.78 17.59 -2.70
C PRO A 268 2.54 17.41 -1.19
N ALA A 269 1.32 17.04 -0.79
CA ALA A 269 0.91 16.86 0.61
C ALA A 269 0.61 15.39 0.97
N ARG A 270 0.83 14.43 0.07
CA ARG A 270 0.51 13.02 0.30
C ARG A 270 1.57 12.10 -0.27
N THR A 271 2.00 11.15 0.54
CA THR A 271 3.08 10.22 0.20
C THR A 271 2.62 8.79 0.34
N ARG A 272 2.86 7.99 -0.69
CA ARG A 272 2.74 6.53 -0.61
C ARG A 272 4.05 5.93 -0.14
N VAL A 273 3.95 5.03 0.82
CA VAL A 273 5.06 4.20 1.28
C VAL A 273 4.80 2.76 0.87
N THR A 274 5.80 2.17 0.23
CA THR A 274 5.85 0.75 -0.11
C THR A 274 6.99 0.10 0.66
N VAL A 275 6.65 -0.83 1.56
CA VAL A 275 7.63 -1.63 2.28
C VAL A 275 7.67 -3.02 1.67
N THR A 276 8.85 -3.41 1.21
CA THR A 276 9.14 -4.76 0.74
C THR A 276 10.08 -5.45 1.72
N TRP A 277 9.71 -6.64 2.15
CA TRP A 277 10.53 -7.56 2.92
C TRP A 277 10.88 -8.79 2.08
N GLU A 278 12.15 -9.13 2.09
CA GLU A 278 12.66 -10.35 1.47
C GLU A 278 13.73 -10.96 2.35
N VAL A 279 13.89 -12.28 2.23
CA VAL A 279 14.95 -13.00 2.90
C VAL A 279 16.26 -12.72 2.17
N ALA A 280 17.28 -12.24 2.89
CA ALA A 280 18.57 -11.91 2.30
C ALA A 280 19.63 -12.96 2.62
N GLY A 281 20.51 -13.21 1.65
CA GLY A 281 21.61 -14.15 1.80
C GLY A 281 21.19 -15.61 1.59
N LYS A 282 21.92 -16.53 2.23
CA LYS A 282 21.70 -17.99 2.11
C LYS A 282 20.71 -18.46 3.16
N ALA A 283 19.41 -18.36 2.87
CA ALA A 283 18.40 -19.01 3.68
C ALA A 283 18.14 -20.44 3.23
N THR A 284 17.85 -21.31 4.20
CA THR A 284 17.36 -22.66 3.97
C THR A 284 15.91 -22.63 3.47
N ALA A 285 15.49 -23.71 2.82
CA ALA A 285 14.09 -23.88 2.41
C ALA A 285 13.11 -23.83 3.61
N GLU A 286 13.56 -24.28 4.80
CA GLU A 286 12.76 -24.22 6.02
C GLU A 286 12.57 -22.77 6.51
N GLU A 287 13.63 -21.97 6.55
CA GLU A 287 13.55 -20.55 6.92
C GLU A 287 12.65 -19.77 5.95
N LEU A 288 12.77 -20.04 4.64
CA LEU A 288 11.91 -19.44 3.64
C LEU A 288 10.45 -19.85 3.83
N ALA A 289 10.17 -21.13 4.07
CA ALA A 289 8.81 -21.61 4.33
C ALA A 289 8.20 -20.95 5.57
N VAL A 290 8.99 -20.75 6.64
CA VAL A 290 8.55 -20.04 7.85
C VAL A 290 8.23 -18.58 7.54
N PHE A 291 9.09 -17.87 6.79
CA PHE A 291 8.79 -16.51 6.34
C PHE A 291 7.47 -16.45 5.57
N LEU A 292 7.29 -17.33 4.58
CA LEU A 292 6.08 -17.37 3.75
C LEU A 292 4.80 -17.66 4.55
N ALA A 293 4.88 -18.55 5.54
CA ALA A 293 3.76 -18.92 6.40
C ALA A 293 3.33 -17.76 7.33
N HIS A 294 4.24 -16.85 7.69
CA HIS A 294 3.98 -15.77 8.63
C HIS A 294 3.53 -14.46 7.98
N ARG A 295 3.36 -14.41 6.64
CA ARG A 295 2.99 -13.17 5.92
C ARG A 295 1.72 -12.50 6.45
N ALA A 296 0.71 -13.28 6.83
CA ALA A 296 -0.52 -12.75 7.41
C ALA A 296 -0.27 -12.06 8.77
N SER A 297 0.60 -12.62 9.61
CA SER A 297 1.00 -12.02 10.88
C SER A 297 1.81 -10.72 10.65
N MET A 298 2.74 -10.74 9.68
CA MET A 298 3.51 -9.55 9.29
C MET A 298 2.61 -8.42 8.80
N MET A 299 1.58 -8.73 8.02
CA MET A 299 0.56 -7.77 7.57
C MET A 299 -0.09 -7.05 8.76
N GLY A 300 -0.49 -7.80 9.79
CA GLY A 300 -1.08 -7.23 11.01
C GLY A 300 -0.11 -6.35 11.79
N GLY A 301 1.13 -6.80 11.97
CA GLY A 301 2.17 -6.03 12.68
C GLY A 301 2.52 -4.71 11.98
N TRP A 302 2.68 -4.73 10.66
CA TRP A 302 2.93 -3.52 9.88
C TRP A 302 1.72 -2.58 9.86
N THR A 303 0.50 -3.12 9.74
CA THR A 303 -0.72 -2.31 9.78
C THR A 303 -0.78 -1.50 11.09
N GLY A 304 -0.61 -2.16 12.24
CA GLY A 304 -0.61 -1.45 13.53
C GLY A 304 0.53 -0.45 13.70
N SER A 305 1.69 -0.70 13.08
CA SER A 305 2.81 0.26 13.08
C SER A 305 2.49 1.49 12.22
N PHE A 306 1.87 1.30 11.06
CA PHE A 306 1.42 2.37 10.18
C PHE A 306 0.30 3.21 10.79
N ASP A 307 -0.63 2.61 11.53
CA ASP A 307 -1.66 3.37 12.25
C ASP A 307 -1.02 4.33 13.28
N LYS A 308 0.05 3.91 13.96
CA LYS A 308 0.80 4.78 14.89
C LYS A 308 1.61 5.85 14.18
N LEU A 309 2.13 5.56 12.99
CA LEU A 309 2.81 6.55 12.18
C LEU A 309 1.84 7.61 11.69
N GLU A 310 0.66 7.22 11.22
CA GLU A 310 -0.42 8.13 10.81
C GLU A 310 -0.76 9.08 11.96
N ALA A 311 -1.01 8.54 13.16
CA ALA A 311 -1.24 9.35 14.36
C ALA A 311 -0.06 10.28 14.74
N ALA A 312 1.18 9.87 14.47
CA ALA A 312 2.37 10.68 14.74
C ALA A 312 2.58 11.81 13.70
N LEU A 313 2.08 11.65 12.48
CA LEU A 313 2.09 12.68 11.43
C LEU A 313 0.99 13.73 11.63
N GLU A 314 -0.08 13.38 12.35
CA GLU A 314 -1.16 14.30 12.73
C GLU A 314 -0.83 15.15 13.97
N SER A 315 0.19 14.78 14.75
CA SER A 315 0.58 15.43 16.03
C SER A 315 1.66 16.49 15.86
#